data_AF-A0A434ZJP3-F1
#
_entry.id   AF-A0A434ZJP3-F1
#
_cell.length_a   1.000
_cell.length_b   1.000
_cell.length_c   1.000
_cell.angle_alpha   90.00
_cell.angle_beta   90.00
_cell.angle_gamma   90.00
#
_symmetry.space_group_name_H-M   'P 1'
#
loop_
_entity.id
_entity.type
_entity.pdbx_description
1 polymer ?
#
loop_
_entity_poly.entity_id
_entity_poly.type
_entity_poly.pdbx_seq_one_letter_code
_entity_poly.pdbx_strand_id
1 'polypeptide(L)'
;MSRISIAEVLESAADRIADMSRPELQIILRRAALMLRNVAGVALKPATEDALNSIAAEMKIGRSDLIQIVLREWLETTAYLPVRMIEEESETDGSA
;
A
#
# COMPACT_ATOMS: atom_id res chain seq x y z
N MET A 1 -7.46 11.27 -10.80
CA MET A 1 -6.92 10.06 -11.47
C MET A 1 -6.76 8.98 -10.42
N SER A 2 -7.47 7.86 -10.59
CA SER A 2 -7.27 6.64 -9.79
C SER A 2 -6.04 5.87 -10.31
N ARG A 3 -5.52 4.91 -9.55
CA ARG A 3 -4.41 4.03 -10.01
C ARG A 3 -4.78 3.24 -11.27
N ILE A 4 -6.05 2.85 -11.41
CA ILE A 4 -6.56 2.16 -12.61
C ILE A 4 -6.45 3.10 -13.82
N SER A 5 -6.83 4.36 -13.67
CA SER A 5 -6.77 5.33 -14.78
C SER A 5 -5.36 5.67 -15.28
N ILE A 6 -4.31 5.53 -14.46
CA ILE A 6 -2.93 5.77 -14.95
C ILE A 6 -2.35 4.53 -15.64
N ALA A 7 -2.76 3.32 -15.22
CA ALA A 7 -2.34 2.09 -15.87
C ALA A 7 -2.86 2.02 -17.31
N GLU A 8 -4.16 2.30 -17.51
CA GLU A 8 -4.79 2.36 -18.83
C GLU A 8 -4.11 3.39 -19.76
N VAL A 9 -3.74 4.55 -19.21
CA VAL A 9 -3.02 5.60 -19.97
C VAL A 9 -1.60 5.16 -20.35
N LEU A 10 -0.90 4.42 -19.47
CA LEU A 10 0.43 3.90 -19.78
C LEU A 10 0.38 2.79 -20.83
N GLU A 11 -0.61 1.90 -20.74
CA GLU A 11 -0.82 0.82 -21.71
C GLU A 11 -1.18 1.38 -23.09
N SER A 12 -2.12 2.33 -23.17
CA SER A 12 -2.45 3.01 -24.43
C SER A 12 -1.26 3.79 -25.01
N ALA A 13 -0.43 4.39 -24.15
CA ALA A 13 0.78 5.07 -24.58
C ALA A 13 1.85 4.09 -25.11
N ALA A 14 1.94 2.88 -24.54
CA ALA A 14 2.82 1.83 -25.03
C ALA A 14 2.39 1.32 -26.41
N ASP A 15 1.09 1.10 -26.62
CA ASP A 15 0.53 0.65 -27.91
C ASP A 15 0.80 1.63 -29.05
N ARG A 16 0.91 2.92 -28.73
CA ARG A 16 1.07 4.01 -29.70
C ARG A 16 2.42 4.70 -29.61
N ILE A 17 3.41 4.09 -28.98
CA ILE A 17 4.68 4.74 -28.62
C ILE A 17 5.44 5.31 -29.82
N ALA A 18 5.30 4.69 -31.00
CA ALA A 18 5.90 5.15 -32.25
C ALA A 18 5.28 6.45 -32.78
N ASP A 19 4.01 6.72 -32.46
CA ASP A 19 3.25 7.89 -32.93
C ASP A 19 3.27 9.03 -31.90
N MET A 20 3.84 8.80 -30.70
CA MET A 20 3.84 9.78 -29.62
C MET A 20 5.02 10.73 -29.70
N SER A 21 4.78 12.00 -29.39
CA SER A 21 5.86 12.95 -29.26
C SER A 21 6.68 12.68 -27.98
N ARG A 22 7.99 12.91 -28.04
CA ARG A 22 8.88 12.79 -26.87
C ARG A 22 8.41 13.62 -25.66
N PRO A 23 7.90 14.87 -25.82
CA PRO A 23 7.37 15.64 -24.69
C PRO A 23 6.13 15.00 -24.03
N GLU A 24 5.21 14.45 -24.81
CA GLU A 24 4.01 13.77 -24.28
C GLU A 24 4.40 12.53 -23.46
N LEU A 25 5.32 11.72 -23.99
CA LEU A 25 5.83 10.54 -23.27
C LEU A 25 6.50 10.94 -21.95
N GLN A 26 7.30 12.02 -21.94
CA GLN A 26 7.93 12.52 -20.71
C GLN A 26 6.90 12.94 -19.64
N ILE A 27 5.81 13.58 -20.05
CA ILE A 27 4.74 14.00 -19.12
C ILE A 27 4.06 12.78 -18.50
N ILE A 28 3.71 11.79 -19.32
CA ILE A 28 3.06 10.56 -18.85
C ILE A 28 3.97 9.81 -17.87
N LEU A 29 5.23 9.60 -18.22
CA LEU A 29 6.20 8.90 -17.36
C LEU A 29 6.44 9.62 -16.03
N ARG A 30 6.54 10.95 -16.03
CA ARG A 30 6.66 11.73 -14.77
C ARG A 30 5.43 11.57 -13.88
N ARG A 31 4.23 11.62 -14.46
CA ARG A 31 2.98 11.42 -13.72
C ARG A 31 2.89 10.01 -13.14
N ALA A 32 3.24 8.99 -13.91
CA ALA A 32 3.34 7.61 -13.45
C ALA A 32 4.33 7.46 -12.30
N ALA A 33 5.55 8.00 -12.44
CA ALA A 33 6.57 7.96 -11.39
C ALA A 33 6.10 8.65 -10.08
N LEU A 34 5.42 9.80 -10.18
CA LEU A 34 4.84 10.47 -9.02
C LEU A 34 3.75 9.62 -8.34
N MET A 35 2.88 8.98 -9.11
CA MET A 35 1.84 8.09 -8.57
C MET A 35 2.44 6.84 -7.92
N LEU A 36 3.47 6.25 -8.52
CA LEU A 36 4.19 5.09 -7.99
C LEU A 36 4.98 5.42 -6.72
N ARG A 37 5.63 6.58 -6.66
CA ARG A 37 6.33 7.05 -5.44
C ARG A 37 5.40 7.22 -4.25
N ASN A 38 4.13 7.50 -4.52
CA ASN A 38 3.09 7.63 -3.50
C ASN A 38 2.34 6.30 -3.23
N VAL A 39 2.80 5.18 -3.80
CA VAL A 39 2.35 3.85 -3.38
C VAL A 39 3.06 3.54 -2.06
N ALA A 40 2.52 4.08 -0.97
CA ALA A 40 2.82 3.62 0.38
C ALA A 40 2.18 2.23 0.54
N GLY A 41 2.82 1.21 -0.04
CA GLY A 41 2.51 -0.18 0.21
C GLY A 41 3.41 -0.71 1.32
N VAL A 42 2.86 -1.55 2.18
CA VAL A 42 3.69 -2.41 3.04
C VAL A 42 4.28 -3.48 2.12
N ALA A 43 5.60 -3.55 2.00
CA ALA A 43 6.26 -4.62 1.27
C ALA A 43 6.01 -5.94 2.00
N LEU A 44 5.29 -6.86 1.36
CA LEU A 44 5.04 -8.19 1.89
C LEU A 44 6.05 -9.17 1.29
N LYS A 45 6.37 -10.23 2.03
CA LYS A 45 7.17 -11.32 1.46
C LYS A 45 6.38 -11.99 0.33
N PRO A 46 7.01 -12.48 -0.76
CA PRO A 46 6.30 -13.10 -1.88
C PRO A 46 5.31 -14.19 -1.46
N ALA A 47 5.72 -15.09 -0.55
CA ALA A 47 4.84 -16.13 -0.03
C ALA A 47 3.59 -15.58 0.67
N THR A 48 3.70 -14.43 1.34
CA THR A 48 2.56 -13.75 1.97
C THR A 48 1.65 -13.11 0.91
N GLU A 49 2.22 -12.53 -0.14
CA GLU A 49 1.43 -12.00 -1.26
C GLU A 49 0.65 -13.10 -1.98
N ASP A 50 1.28 -14.23 -2.25
CA ASP A 50 0.66 -15.38 -2.92
C ASP A 50 -0.48 -15.97 -2.08
N ALA A 51 -0.27 -16.10 -0.76
CA ALA A 51 -1.30 -16.55 0.16
C ALA A 51 -2.50 -15.58 0.18
N LEU A 52 -2.25 -14.27 0.28
CA LEU A 52 -3.31 -13.25 0.25
C LEU A 52 -4.06 -13.24 -1.09
N ASN A 53 -3.36 -13.39 -2.22
CA ASN A 53 -3.98 -13.49 -3.54
C ASN A 53 -4.87 -14.73 -3.64
N SER A 54 -4.40 -15.88 -3.15
CA SER A 54 -5.14 -17.15 -3.21
C SER A 54 -6.41 -17.08 -2.37
N ILE A 55 -6.32 -16.57 -1.14
CA ILE A 55 -7.48 -16.41 -0.24
C ILE A 55 -8.47 -15.39 -0.81
N ALA A 56 -7.99 -14.25 -1.33
CA ALA A 56 -8.86 -13.25 -1.93
C ALA A 56 -9.64 -13.83 -3.14
N ALA A 57 -8.98 -14.65 -3.96
CA ALA A 57 -9.61 -15.35 -5.08
C ALA A 57 -10.67 -16.35 -4.60
N GLU A 58 -10.37 -17.15 -3.57
CA GLU A 58 -11.33 -18.09 -2.96
C GLU A 58 -12.56 -17.37 -2.40
N MET A 59 -12.34 -16.25 -1.71
CA MET A 59 -13.40 -15.41 -1.13
C MET A 59 -14.12 -14.53 -2.16
N LYS A 60 -13.63 -14.46 -3.40
CA LYS A 60 -14.14 -13.60 -4.49
C LYS A 60 -14.20 -12.12 -4.11
N ILE A 61 -13.21 -11.63 -3.37
CA ILE A 61 -13.07 -10.21 -2.97
C ILE A 61 -11.74 -9.63 -3.45
N GLY A 62 -11.62 -8.30 -3.43
CA GLY A 62 -10.35 -7.65 -3.73
C GLY A 62 -9.30 -7.94 -2.65
N ARG A 63 -8.03 -8.10 -3.06
CA ARG A 63 -6.90 -8.26 -2.11
C ARG A 63 -6.84 -7.13 -1.07
N SER A 64 -7.14 -5.90 -1.51
CA SER A 64 -7.20 -4.74 -0.60
C SER A 64 -8.29 -4.90 0.45
N ASP A 65 -9.45 -5.44 0.05
CA ASP A 65 -10.59 -5.64 0.96
C ASP A 65 -10.26 -6.76 1.96
N LEU A 66 -9.65 -7.85 1.50
CA LEU A 66 -9.15 -8.91 2.36
C LEU A 66 -8.16 -8.37 3.41
N ILE A 67 -7.17 -7.57 3.00
CA ILE A 67 -6.20 -6.97 3.93
C ILE A 67 -6.91 -6.09 4.97
N GLN A 68 -7.90 -5.29 4.58
CA GLN A 68 -8.67 -4.47 5.51
C GLN A 68 -9.49 -5.30 6.50
N ILE A 69 -10.11 -6.39 6.05
CA ILE A 69 -10.86 -7.33 6.90
C ILE A 69 -9.92 -7.96 7.92
N VAL A 70 -8.82 -8.57 7.45
CA VAL A 70 -7.85 -9.25 8.33
C VAL A 70 -7.24 -8.28 9.35
N LEU A 71 -6.85 -7.07 8.93
CA LEU A 71 -6.29 -6.08 9.87
C LEU A 71 -7.32 -5.60 10.89
N ARG A 72 -8.58 -5.38 10.48
CA ARG A 72 -9.67 -5.03 11.39
C ARG A 72 -9.89 -6.11 12.42
N GLU A 73 -10.09 -7.35 11.97
CA GLU A 73 -10.34 -8.49 12.84
C GLU A 73 -9.16 -8.74 13.78
N TRP A 74 -7.92 -8.66 13.27
CA TRP A 74 -6.72 -8.79 14.10
C TRP A 74 -6.65 -7.69 15.15
N LEU A 75 -6.92 -6.43 14.80
CA LEU A 75 -6.96 -5.34 15.76
C LEU A 75 -8.09 -5.52 16.79
N GLU A 76 -9.29 -5.89 16.39
CA GLU A 76 -10.42 -6.11 17.31
C GLU A 76 -10.16 -7.27 18.28
N THR A 77 -9.47 -8.32 17.83
CA THR A 77 -9.14 -9.49 18.65
C THR A 77 -7.85 -9.33 19.47
N THR A 78 -6.93 -8.47 19.03
CA THR A 78 -5.58 -8.31 19.63
C THR A 78 -5.38 -6.97 20.35
N ALA A 79 -6.28 -5.99 20.19
CA ALA A 79 -6.20 -4.67 20.86
C ALA A 79 -6.45 -4.71 22.39
N TYR A 80 -6.41 -5.88 23.02
CA TYR A 80 -6.19 -6.05 24.45
C TYR A 80 -4.71 -6.01 24.87
N LEU A 81 -3.82 -5.43 24.06
CA LEU A 81 -2.52 -4.97 24.55
C LEU A 81 -2.58 -3.46 24.78
N PRO A 82 -2.55 -2.99 26.03
CA PRO A 82 -2.49 -1.56 26.29
C PRO A 82 -1.21 -0.99 25.68
N VAL A 83 -1.38 -0.04 24.76
CA VAL A 83 -0.34 0.93 24.34
C VAL A 83 -0.07 1.91 25.51
N ARG A 84 0.13 1.37 26.71
CA ARG A 84 0.44 2.08 27.95
C ARG A 84 1.33 1.19 28.81
N MET A 85 2.59 1.07 28.41
CA MET A 85 3.76 0.97 29.28
C MET A 85 4.98 1.31 28.42
N ILE A 86 5.01 2.51 27.83
CA ILE A 86 6.29 3.18 27.75
C ILE A 86 6.45 3.69 29.17
N GLU A 87 7.15 2.93 30.01
CA GLU A 87 7.62 3.43 31.29
C GLU A 87 8.46 4.65 30.97
N GLU A 88 7.86 5.83 31.15
CA GLU A 88 8.58 7.05 31.39
C GLU A 88 9.16 6.90 32.80
N GLU A 89 10.20 6.07 32.91
CA GLU A 89 11.02 5.96 34.11
C GLU A 89 11.80 7.27 34.21
N SER A 90 11.16 8.29 34.76
CA SER A 90 11.82 9.49 35.26
C SER A 90 11.09 10.01 36.49
N GLU A 91 10.84 9.14 37.45
CA GLU A 91 10.79 9.58 38.84
C GLU A 91 12.25 9.66 39.33
N THR A 92 12.93 10.75 39.00
CA THR A 92 14.15 11.11 39.73
C THR A 92 13.69 11.55 41.11
N ASP A 93 13.84 10.68 42.11
CA ASP A 93 13.78 11.01 43.53
C ASP A 93 14.93 11.99 43.86
N GLY A 94 14.65 13.27 43.64
CA GLY A 94 15.53 14.36 44.02
C GLY A 94 15.43 14.59 45.52
N SER A 95 16.21 13.84 46.30
CA SER A 95 16.47 14.17 47.69
C SER A 95 17.45 15.36 47.75
N ALA A 96 16.95 16.46 48.33
CA ALA A 96 17.62 17.55 49.05
C ALA A 96 18.95 18.13 48.50
#